data_AF-A0A1Y4H054-F1
#
_entry.id   AF-A0A1Y4H054-F1
#
_cell.length_a   1.000
_cell.length_b   1.000
_cell.length_c   1.000
_cell.angle_alpha   90.00
_cell.angle_beta   90.00
_cell.angle_gamma   90.00
#
_symmetry.space_group_name_H-M   'P 1'
#
loop_
_entity.id
_entity.type
_entity.pdbx_description
1 polymer ?
#
loop_
_entity_poly.entity_id
_entity_poly.type
_entity_poly.pdbx_seq_one_letter_code
_entity_poly.pdbx_strand_id
1 'polypeptide(L)'
;MICKNCGTEFEGNYCNQCGQKATVGRLTWKSVWDNLLHGIFHVDNTFVKTTRMLIVHPDRLLSDYFEGRRKGYMAPIPLLAVWCVILLFFGHIKGLPGSISTLETSAMHNWIVEHYTLLTIATVPFMVLAVKIAFRKAGSARYNWVEYLLGCCYLSVLYILLSLVLIPVGWVLDASYYLAYQWGSMVLSLIPTYWAAYSLFPDKFWITLRRTLWAAVLYLLFFTVIGVALIYPFVD
;
A
#
# COMPACT_ATOMS: atom_id res chain seq x y z
N MET A 1 11.16 -31.88 -5.02
CA MET A 1 10.52 -30.67 -5.60
C MET A 1 11.44 -29.46 -5.41
N ILE A 2 11.41 -28.45 -6.29
CA ILE A 2 12.31 -27.29 -6.21
C ILE A 2 11.64 -26.15 -5.42
N CYS A 3 12.35 -25.60 -4.42
CA CYS A 3 11.87 -24.46 -3.65
C CYS A 3 11.86 -23.17 -4.49
N LYS A 4 10.70 -22.51 -4.61
CA LYS A 4 10.59 -21.23 -5.35
C LYS A 4 11.45 -20.10 -4.77
N ASN A 5 11.80 -20.16 -3.48
CA ASN A 5 12.56 -19.10 -2.79
C ASN A 5 14.08 -19.25 -2.89
N CYS A 6 14.62 -20.45 -2.62
CA CYS A 6 16.07 -20.67 -2.61
C CYS A 6 16.58 -21.57 -3.73
N GLY A 7 15.70 -22.15 -4.56
CA GLY A 7 16.09 -23.04 -5.65
C GLY A 7 16.55 -24.43 -5.21
N THR A 8 16.61 -24.72 -3.91
CA THR A 8 17.04 -26.03 -3.41
C THR A 8 15.99 -27.11 -3.68
N GLU A 9 16.44 -28.28 -4.10
CA GLU A 9 15.62 -29.49 -4.13
C GLU A 9 15.39 -30.01 -2.71
N PHE A 10 14.13 -30.30 -2.38
CA PHE A 10 13.77 -30.85 -1.09
C PHE A 10 12.55 -31.77 -1.21
N GLU A 11 12.31 -32.53 -0.14
CA GLU A 11 11.16 -33.40 0.03
C GLU A 11 10.42 -33.04 1.33
N GLY A 12 9.10 -33.21 1.36
CA GLY A 12 8.24 -32.87 2.49
C GLY A 12 7.46 -31.55 2.33
N ASN A 13 6.81 -31.11 3.41
CA ASN A 13 5.87 -29.98 3.40
C ASN A 13 6.55 -28.60 3.48
N TYR A 14 7.82 -28.54 3.89
CA TYR A 14 8.59 -27.31 4.07
C TYR A 14 10.02 -27.53 3.58
N CYS A 15 10.58 -26.51 2.94
CA CYS A 15 11.98 -26.52 2.51
C CYS A 15 12.90 -26.57 3.73
N ASN A 16 13.79 -27.56 3.77
CA ASN A 16 14.79 -27.75 4.80
C ASN A 16 15.85 -26.63 4.87
N GLN A 17 16.07 -25.87 3.78
CA GLN A 17 17.03 -24.76 3.75
C GLN A 17 16.44 -23.42 4.20
N CYS A 18 15.27 -23.03 3.66
CA CYS A 18 14.71 -21.70 3.92
C CYS A 18 13.38 -21.71 4.70
N GLY A 19 12.79 -22.88 4.95
CA GLY A 19 11.52 -23.01 5.67
C GLY A 19 10.28 -22.55 4.89
N GLN A 20 10.37 -22.39 3.56
CA GLN A 20 9.21 -22.10 2.71
C GLN A 20 8.33 -23.34 2.56
N LYS A 21 7.00 -23.20 2.70
CA LYS A 21 6.03 -24.26 2.41
C LYS A 21 6.20 -24.80 1.00
N ALA A 22 6.05 -26.11 0.82
CA ALA A 22 6.10 -26.80 -0.46
C ALA A 22 5.01 -26.34 -1.44
N THR A 23 3.79 -26.19 -0.93
CA THR A 23 2.62 -25.81 -1.71
C THR A 23 2.50 -24.30 -1.84
N VAL A 24 3.44 -23.67 -2.58
CA VAL A 24 3.29 -22.26 -2.96
C VAL A 24 2.49 -22.13 -4.25
N GLY A 25 1.17 -22.17 -4.07
CA GLY A 25 0.19 -21.91 -5.12
C GLY A 25 0.06 -20.43 -5.47
N ARG A 26 -0.76 -20.17 -6.49
CA ARG A 26 -1.20 -18.82 -6.85
C ARG A 26 -1.94 -18.17 -5.67
N LEU A 27 -1.87 -16.85 -5.58
CA LEU A 27 -2.55 -16.10 -4.52
C LEU A 27 -4.07 -16.20 -4.72
N THR A 28 -4.76 -16.63 -3.67
CA THR A 28 -6.22 -16.79 -3.60
C THR A 28 -6.77 -16.12 -2.35
N TRP A 29 -8.09 -15.91 -2.29
CA TRP A 29 -8.75 -15.35 -1.11
C TRP A 29 -8.50 -16.18 0.15
N LYS A 30 -8.45 -17.52 0.01
CA LYS A 30 -8.06 -18.43 1.10
C LYS A 30 -6.67 -18.11 1.63
N SER A 31 -5.69 -17.91 0.75
CA SER A 31 -4.33 -17.56 1.16
C SER A 31 -4.24 -16.20 1.86
N VAL A 32 -5.11 -15.24 1.51
CA VAL A 32 -5.19 -13.95 2.20
C VAL A 32 -5.71 -14.15 3.62
N TRP A 33 -6.80 -14.90 3.78
CA TRP A 33 -7.39 -15.17 5.08
C TRP A 33 -6.43 -15.91 6.01
N ASP A 34 -5.77 -16.96 5.51
CA ASP A 34 -4.76 -17.71 6.26
C ASP A 34 -3.60 -16.80 6.71
N ASN A 35 -3.13 -15.91 5.83
CA ASN A 35 -2.04 -14.98 6.15
C ASN A 35 -2.47 -13.88 7.14
N LEU A 36 -3.73 -13.45 7.13
CA LEU A 36 -4.23 -12.45 8.07
C LEU A 36 -4.30 -13.01 9.49
N LEU A 37 -4.84 -14.21 9.65
CA LEU A 37 -4.98 -14.86 10.96
C LEU A 37 -3.62 -15.19 11.59
N HIS A 38 -2.64 -15.62 10.79
CA HIS A 38 -1.31 -15.97 11.29
C HIS A 38 -0.32 -14.79 11.34
N GLY A 39 -0.55 -13.74 10.54
CA GLY A 39 0.43 -12.67 10.30
C GLY A 39 0.42 -11.50 11.27
N ILE A 40 -0.66 -11.29 12.03
CA ILE A 40 -0.75 -10.17 12.98
C ILE A 40 0.13 -10.39 14.22
N PHE A 41 0.46 -11.65 14.55
CA PHE A 41 1.18 -12.00 15.79
C PHE A 41 2.70 -12.22 15.63
N HIS A 42 3.28 -12.05 14.44
CA HIS A 42 4.72 -12.25 14.20
C HIS A 42 5.35 -11.07 13.47
N VAL A 43 5.70 -10.02 14.21
CA VAL A 43 6.54 -8.91 13.72
C VAL A 43 8.01 -9.29 13.91
N ASP A 44 8.57 -9.98 12.91
CA ASP A 44 9.97 -10.42 12.92
C ASP A 44 10.88 -9.44 12.15
N ASN A 45 12.18 -9.76 12.06
CA ASN A 45 13.18 -9.08 11.21
C ASN A 45 12.74 -8.91 9.73
N THR A 46 11.76 -9.70 9.29
CA THR A 46 11.14 -9.60 7.97
C THR A 46 10.46 -8.24 7.74
N PHE A 47 9.92 -7.58 8.79
CA PHE A 47 9.28 -6.26 8.66
C PHE A 47 10.26 -5.21 8.12
N VAL A 48 11.42 -5.07 8.75
CA VAL A 48 12.45 -4.09 8.35
C VAL A 48 13.00 -4.42 6.97
N LYS A 49 13.27 -5.70 6.70
CA LYS A 49 13.75 -6.16 5.39
C LYS A 49 12.75 -5.84 4.28
N THR A 50 11.47 -6.11 4.50
CA THR A 50 10.41 -5.87 3.52
C THR A 50 10.23 -4.38 3.27
N THR A 51 10.19 -3.57 4.33
CA THR A 51 10.10 -2.11 4.24
C THR A 51 11.28 -1.54 3.45
N ARG A 52 12.51 -1.93 3.77
CA ARG A 52 13.70 -1.48 3.06
C ARG A 52 13.65 -1.86 1.57
N MET A 53 13.30 -3.11 1.28
CA MET A 53 13.21 -3.59 -0.09
C MET A 53 12.12 -2.85 -0.87
N LEU A 54 11.01 -2.52 -0.22
CA LEU A 54 9.90 -1.78 -0.84
C LEU A 54 10.29 -0.34 -1.20
N ILE A 55 11.14 0.32 -0.38
CA ILE A 55 11.64 1.67 -0.69
C ILE A 55 12.66 1.63 -1.84
N VAL A 56 13.61 0.69 -1.80
CA VAL A 56 14.75 0.67 -2.73
C VAL A 56 14.38 0.01 -4.07
N HIS A 57 13.61 -1.07 -4.04
CA HIS A 57 13.25 -1.89 -5.21
C HIS A 57 11.80 -2.43 -5.09
N PRO A 58 10.79 -1.54 -5.13
CA PRO A 58 9.38 -1.94 -5.04
C PRO A 58 8.97 -2.92 -6.15
N ASP A 59 9.54 -2.75 -7.34
CA ASP A 59 9.31 -3.57 -8.51
C ASP A 59 9.74 -5.04 -8.28
N ARG A 60 10.95 -5.24 -7.76
CA ARG A 60 11.51 -6.56 -7.50
C ARG A 60 10.78 -7.25 -6.35
N LEU A 61 10.43 -6.52 -5.30
CA LEU A 61 9.63 -7.08 -4.20
C LEU A 61 8.28 -7.59 -4.70
N LEU A 62 7.58 -6.81 -5.52
CA LEU A 62 6.28 -7.21 -6.08
C LEU A 62 6.39 -8.43 -7.00
N SER A 63 7.36 -8.42 -7.92
CA SER A 63 7.63 -9.57 -8.81
C SER A 63 7.99 -10.82 -8.01
N ASP A 64 8.93 -10.74 -7.06
CA ASP A 64 9.33 -11.85 -6.20
C ASP A 64 8.12 -12.43 -5.45
N TYR A 65 7.29 -11.57 -4.87
CA TYR A 65 6.14 -11.99 -4.08
C TYR A 65 5.07 -12.70 -4.93
N PHE A 66 4.80 -12.19 -6.14
CA PHE A 66 3.85 -12.79 -7.08
C PHE A 66 4.36 -14.10 -7.69
N GLU A 67 5.68 -14.20 -7.95
CA GLU A 67 6.31 -15.44 -8.42
C GLU A 67 6.38 -16.52 -7.34
N GLY A 68 6.18 -16.15 -6.07
CA GLY A 68 6.07 -17.07 -4.94
C GLY A 68 7.32 -17.13 -4.04
N ARG A 69 8.26 -16.20 -4.18
CA ARG A 69 9.39 -15.99 -3.26
C ARG A 69 8.94 -15.21 -2.02
N ARG A 70 8.05 -15.81 -1.21
CA ARG A 70 7.33 -15.10 -0.14
C ARG A 70 7.98 -15.20 1.24
N LYS A 71 8.80 -16.23 1.51
CA LYS A 71 9.35 -16.49 2.85
C LYS A 71 10.21 -15.34 3.40
N GLY A 72 10.87 -14.60 2.53
CA GLY A 72 11.73 -13.47 2.90
C GLY A 72 11.00 -12.13 3.06
N TYR A 73 9.68 -12.07 2.84
CA TYR A 73 8.88 -10.85 2.87
C TYR A 73 7.68 -10.99 3.81
N MET A 74 7.33 -9.90 4.49
CA MET A 74 6.15 -9.83 5.33
C MET A 74 4.91 -9.76 4.44
N ALA A 75 3.82 -10.39 4.86
CA ALA A 75 2.58 -10.33 4.08
C ALA A 75 2.10 -8.87 3.93
N PRO A 76 1.61 -8.46 2.75
CA PRO A 76 1.29 -7.07 2.44
C PRO A 76 0.24 -6.43 3.36
N ILE A 77 -0.80 -7.18 3.76
CA ILE A 77 -1.89 -6.60 4.57
C ILE A 77 -1.45 -6.37 6.02
N PRO A 78 -0.83 -7.35 6.73
CA PRO A 78 -0.24 -7.08 8.03
C PRO A 78 0.81 -5.95 8.00
N LEU A 79 1.64 -5.90 6.95
CA LEU A 79 2.61 -4.82 6.77
C LEU A 79 1.91 -3.45 6.68
N LEU A 80 0.85 -3.33 5.89
CA LEU A 80 0.03 -2.13 5.79
C LEU A 80 -0.58 -1.74 7.13
N ALA A 81 -1.16 -2.69 7.85
CA ALA A 81 -1.75 -2.43 9.17
C ALA A 81 -0.71 -1.86 10.16
N VAL A 82 0.49 -2.45 10.22
CA VAL A 82 1.58 -1.96 11.08
C VAL A 82 1.98 -0.54 10.70
N TRP A 83 2.16 -0.25 9.41
CA TRP A 83 2.52 1.10 8.96
C TRP A 83 1.41 2.14 9.16
N CYS A 84 0.13 1.76 9.05
CA CYS A 84 -0.98 2.65 9.40
C CYS A 84 -0.95 3.03 10.88
N VAL A 85 -0.69 2.07 11.79
CA VAL A 85 -0.56 2.35 13.23
C VAL A 85 0.64 3.26 13.51
N ILE A 86 1.76 3.04 12.83
CA ILE A 86 2.94 3.92 12.94
C ILE A 86 2.59 5.34 12.46
N LEU A 87 1.91 5.48 11.32
CA LEU A 87 1.48 6.77 10.81
C LEU A 87 0.56 7.50 11.79
N LEU A 88 -0.40 6.79 12.40
CA LEU A 88 -1.26 7.36 13.44
C LEU A 88 -0.44 7.81 14.65
N PHE A 89 0.51 7.00 15.10
CA PHE A 89 1.37 7.34 16.23
C PHE A 89 2.10 8.66 15.99
N PHE A 90 2.74 8.82 14.82
CA PHE A 90 3.38 10.09 14.44
C PHE A 90 2.37 11.22 14.18
N GLY A 91 1.17 10.87 13.71
CA GLY A 91 -0.01 11.73 13.56
C GLY A 91 -0.43 12.43 14.86
N HIS A 92 -0.40 11.70 15.98
CA HIS A 92 -0.82 12.16 17.29
C HIS A 92 0.28 12.87 18.10
N ILE A 93 1.53 12.90 17.63
CA ILE A 93 2.59 13.68 18.27
C ILE A 93 2.26 15.18 18.08
N LYS A 94 2.04 15.88 19.20
CA LYS A 94 1.77 17.32 19.23
C LYS A 94 2.89 18.07 18.48
N GLY A 95 2.53 18.81 17.43
CA GLY A 95 3.48 19.56 16.59
C GLY A 95 3.37 19.27 15.09
N LEU A 96 2.60 18.26 14.66
CA LEU A 96 2.24 18.06 13.25
C LEU A 96 1.40 19.21 12.71
N PRO A 97 1.57 19.69 11.46
CA PRO A 97 0.50 20.42 10.78
C PRO A 97 -0.66 19.42 10.61
N GLY A 98 -1.56 19.41 11.59
CA GLY A 98 -2.53 18.34 11.81
C GLY A 98 -2.79 18.04 13.30
N SER A 99 -1.90 18.41 14.22
CA SER A 99 -2.31 18.62 15.62
C SER A 99 -3.07 19.94 15.67
N ILE A 100 -4.37 19.87 15.37
CA ILE A 100 -5.26 21.02 15.46
C ILE A 100 -5.51 21.32 16.94
N SER A 101 -4.55 22.00 17.55
CA SER A 101 -4.85 22.85 18.69
C SER A 101 -5.04 24.26 18.15
N THR A 102 -6.25 24.78 18.37
CA THR A 102 -6.74 26.15 18.19
C THR A 102 -7.45 26.46 16.87
N LEU A 103 -8.73 26.86 17.01
CA LEU A 103 -9.71 27.32 16.01
C LEU A 103 -10.59 26.23 15.37
N GLU A 104 -11.79 26.04 15.94
CA GLU A 104 -12.98 25.40 15.34
C GLU A 104 -12.76 24.11 14.53
N THR A 105 -12.38 23.01 15.19
CA THR A 105 -12.52 21.68 14.57
C THR A 105 -13.99 21.31 14.48
N SER A 106 -14.54 21.22 13.27
CA SER A 106 -15.85 20.64 13.02
C SER A 106 -15.93 19.20 13.55
N ALA A 107 -17.12 18.75 13.99
CA ALA A 107 -17.33 17.36 14.44
C ALA A 107 -16.85 16.33 13.41
N MET A 108 -16.97 16.68 12.13
CA MET A 108 -16.45 15.93 10.99
C MET A 108 -14.93 15.70 11.06
N HIS A 109 -14.14 16.71 11.41
CA HIS A 109 -12.67 16.57 11.48
C HIS A 109 -12.26 15.56 12.54
N ASN A 110 -12.83 15.66 13.74
CA ASN A 110 -12.56 14.73 14.83
C ASN A 110 -12.95 13.30 14.44
N TRP A 111 -14.11 13.12 13.82
CA TRP A 111 -14.56 11.81 13.33
C TRP A 111 -13.60 11.21 12.30
N ILE A 112 -13.10 12.02 11.34
CA ILE A 112 -12.13 11.56 10.33
C ILE A 112 -10.83 11.10 10.98
N VAL A 113 -10.32 11.86 11.97
CA VAL A 113 -9.08 11.52 12.67
C VAL A 113 -9.26 10.22 13.47
N GLU A 114 -10.36 10.08 14.19
CA GLU A 114 -10.70 8.87 14.95
C GLU A 114 -10.78 7.62 14.06
N HIS A 115 -11.27 7.77 12.82
CA HIS A 115 -11.50 6.66 11.89
C HIS A 115 -10.45 6.56 10.77
N TYR A 116 -9.35 7.31 10.83
CA TYR A 116 -8.39 7.47 9.73
C TYR A 116 -7.80 6.14 9.22
N THR A 117 -7.48 5.20 10.11
CA THR A 117 -6.96 3.88 9.70
C THR A 117 -8.01 3.06 8.95
N LEU A 118 -9.26 3.07 9.41
CA LEU A 118 -10.36 2.38 8.75
C LEU A 118 -10.63 2.99 7.37
N LEU A 119 -10.62 4.33 7.27
CA LEU A 119 -10.76 5.05 6.01
C LEU A 119 -9.64 4.70 5.03
N THR A 120 -8.39 4.64 5.50
CA THR A 120 -7.23 4.27 4.67
C THR A 120 -7.33 2.83 4.16
N ILE A 121 -7.79 1.89 4.99
CA ILE A 121 -8.02 0.51 4.54
C ILE A 121 -9.20 0.44 3.55
N ALA A 122 -10.26 1.21 3.80
CA ALA A 122 -11.44 1.26 2.95
C ALA A 122 -11.16 1.85 1.56
N THR A 123 -10.13 2.69 1.39
CA THR A 123 -9.73 3.23 0.08
C THR A 123 -8.93 2.23 -0.77
N VAL A 124 -8.32 1.19 -0.18
CA VAL A 124 -7.49 0.21 -0.91
C VAL A 124 -8.30 -0.53 -2.02
N PRO A 125 -9.53 -1.03 -1.78
CA PRO A 125 -10.35 -1.61 -2.85
C PRO A 125 -10.60 -0.65 -4.03
N PHE A 126 -10.72 0.66 -3.76
CA PHE A 126 -10.90 1.66 -4.81
C PHE A 126 -9.62 1.90 -5.59
N MET A 127 -8.46 1.88 -4.92
CA MET A 127 -7.16 1.86 -5.58
C MET A 127 -7.01 0.64 -6.50
N VAL A 128 -7.41 -0.55 -6.03
CA VAL A 128 -7.42 -1.78 -6.83
C VAL A 128 -8.29 -1.63 -8.08
N LEU A 129 -9.50 -1.08 -7.93
CA LEU A 129 -10.39 -0.82 -9.06
C LEU A 129 -9.78 0.17 -10.05
N ALA A 130 -9.23 1.28 -9.57
CA ALA A 130 -8.59 2.31 -10.38
C ALA A 130 -7.44 1.74 -11.22
N VAL A 131 -6.52 0.99 -10.58
CA VAL A 131 -5.39 0.35 -11.26
C VAL A 131 -5.89 -0.69 -12.26
N LYS A 132 -6.86 -1.52 -11.89
CA LYS A 132 -7.36 -2.57 -12.78
C LYS A 132 -8.07 -2.00 -14.01
N ILE A 133 -8.88 -0.95 -13.85
CA ILE A 133 -9.53 -0.26 -14.97
C ILE A 133 -8.48 0.39 -15.88
N ALA A 134 -7.47 1.04 -15.31
CA ALA A 134 -6.42 1.71 -16.08
C ALA A 134 -5.53 0.75 -16.87
N PHE A 135 -5.20 -0.41 -16.29
CA PHE A 135 -4.34 -1.43 -16.89
C PHE A 135 -5.10 -2.58 -17.56
N ARG A 136 -6.41 -2.46 -17.77
CA ARG A 136 -7.26 -3.50 -18.38
C ARG A 136 -6.74 -4.02 -19.73
N LYS A 137 -6.10 -3.15 -20.53
CA LYS A 137 -5.53 -3.47 -21.86
C LYS A 137 -4.03 -3.83 -21.83
N ALA A 138 -3.39 -3.87 -20.67
CA ALA A 138 -1.94 -4.05 -20.48
C ALA A 138 -1.53 -5.52 -20.19
N GLY A 139 -2.44 -6.47 -20.41
CA GLY A 139 -2.29 -7.84 -19.92
C GLY A 139 -2.78 -8.01 -18.48
N SER A 140 -3.84 -7.29 -18.09
CA SER A 140 -4.53 -7.45 -16.80
C SER A 140 -4.95 -8.90 -16.51
N ALA A 141 -5.19 -9.72 -17.55
CA ALA A 141 -5.49 -11.14 -17.42
C ALA A 141 -4.38 -11.96 -16.77
N ARG A 142 -3.13 -11.46 -16.75
CA ARG A 142 -2.01 -12.12 -16.08
C ARG A 142 -2.20 -12.17 -14.57
N TYR A 143 -2.86 -11.16 -13.99
CA TYR A 143 -3.01 -11.04 -12.54
C TYR A 143 -4.47 -11.17 -12.09
N ASN A 144 -4.70 -11.89 -10.99
CA ASN A 144 -6.02 -12.03 -10.41
C ASN A 144 -6.32 -10.90 -9.39
N TRP A 145 -7.58 -10.78 -8.95
CA TRP A 145 -7.98 -9.70 -8.03
C TRP A 145 -7.15 -9.65 -6.75
N VAL A 146 -6.73 -10.81 -6.25
CA VAL A 146 -5.91 -10.91 -5.04
C VAL A 146 -4.51 -10.37 -5.28
N GLU A 147 -3.87 -10.68 -6.41
CA GLU A 147 -2.57 -10.11 -6.77
C GLU A 147 -2.64 -8.57 -6.87
N TYR A 148 -3.70 -8.02 -7.48
CA TYR A 148 -3.93 -6.56 -7.49
C TYR A 148 -4.10 -5.98 -6.08
N LEU A 149 -4.89 -6.64 -5.22
CA LEU A 149 -5.09 -6.22 -3.82
C LEU A 149 -3.77 -6.15 -3.07
N LEU A 150 -3.00 -7.23 -3.11
CA LEU A 150 -1.72 -7.33 -2.40
C LEU A 150 -0.68 -6.33 -2.93
N GLY A 151 -0.66 -6.09 -4.25
CA GLY A 151 0.17 -5.06 -4.84
C GLY A 151 -0.22 -3.65 -4.39
N CYS A 152 -1.51 -3.34 -4.37
CA CYS A 152 -2.00 -2.04 -3.89
C CYS A 152 -1.72 -1.84 -2.40
N CYS A 153 -1.78 -2.89 -1.56
CA CYS A 153 -1.38 -2.80 -0.16
C CYS A 153 0.10 -2.40 -0.01
N TYR A 154 1.01 -3.01 -0.77
CA TYR A 154 2.42 -2.61 -0.77
C TYR A 154 2.62 -1.17 -1.26
N LEU A 155 1.95 -0.77 -2.34
CA LEU A 155 2.04 0.61 -2.82
C LEU A 155 1.48 1.62 -1.80
N SER A 156 0.44 1.24 -1.06
CA SER A 156 -0.11 2.05 0.04
C SER A 156 0.90 2.21 1.18
N VAL A 157 1.65 1.14 1.54
CA VAL A 157 2.75 1.24 2.50
C VAL A 157 3.81 2.23 2.01
N LEU A 158 4.14 2.20 0.71
CA LEU A 158 5.14 3.12 0.17
C LEU A 158 4.67 4.58 0.20
N TYR A 159 3.38 4.84 -0.04
CA TYR A 159 2.78 6.15 0.18
C TYR A 159 2.88 6.59 1.66
N ILE A 160 2.59 5.70 2.61
CA ILE A 160 2.74 5.99 4.06
C ILE A 160 4.18 6.31 4.43
N LEU A 161 5.15 5.55 3.91
CA LEU A 161 6.57 5.81 4.16
C LEU A 161 7.00 7.17 3.64
N LEU A 162 6.57 7.52 2.44
CA LEU A 162 6.84 8.82 1.83
C LEU A 162 6.17 9.96 2.60
N SER A 163 4.93 9.76 3.06
CA SER A 163 4.23 10.76 3.86
C SER A 163 4.94 10.99 5.20
N LEU A 164 5.35 9.94 5.90
CA LEU A 164 6.17 10.03 7.12
C LEU A 164 7.48 10.80 6.93
N VAL A 165 8.16 10.65 5.79
CA VAL A 165 9.40 11.40 5.49
C VAL A 165 9.13 12.90 5.29
N LEU A 166 7.94 13.26 4.79
CA LEU A 166 7.56 14.65 4.55
C LEU A 166 6.97 15.35 5.78
N ILE A 167 6.65 14.60 6.84
CA ILE A 167 6.10 15.14 8.10
C ILE A 167 6.98 16.26 8.70
N PRO A 168 8.31 16.09 8.87
CA PRO A 168 9.16 17.12 9.46
C PRO A 168 9.22 18.41 8.62
N VAL A 169 9.08 18.30 7.30
CA VAL A 169 8.99 19.47 6.40
C VAL A 169 7.72 20.26 6.72
N GLY A 170 6.63 19.57 7.01
CA GLY A 170 5.40 20.18 7.49
C GLY A 170 5.50 20.82 8.88
N TRP A 171 6.45 20.44 9.73
CA TRP A 171 6.65 21.13 11.03
C TRP A 171 7.32 22.49 10.87
N VAL A 172 8.17 22.64 9.86
CA VAL A 172 8.91 23.88 9.59
C VAL A 172 8.04 24.88 8.82
N LEU A 173 7.01 24.41 8.12
CA LEU A 173 6.15 25.21 7.26
C LEU A 173 4.74 25.29 7.87
N ASP A 174 4.20 26.49 8.04
CA ASP A 174 2.90 26.75 8.68
C ASP A 174 1.71 25.98 8.06
N ALA A 175 0.53 26.06 8.69
CA ALA A 175 -0.71 25.36 8.32
C ALA A 175 -1.14 25.49 6.82
N SER A 176 -0.69 26.53 6.11
CA SER A 176 -0.88 26.68 4.65
C SER A 176 -0.23 25.55 3.83
N TYR A 177 0.71 24.80 4.42
CA TYR A 177 1.44 23.72 3.76
C TYR A 177 0.74 22.35 3.86
N TYR A 178 -0.33 22.19 4.63
CA TYR A 178 -1.00 20.88 4.79
C TYR A 178 -1.54 20.34 3.46
N LEU A 179 -2.20 21.18 2.67
CA LEU A 179 -2.67 20.82 1.33
C LEU A 179 -1.47 20.50 0.41
N ALA A 180 -0.41 21.32 0.46
CA ALA A 180 0.80 21.09 -0.32
C ALA A 180 1.49 19.76 0.06
N TYR A 181 1.52 19.40 1.34
CA TYR A 181 2.02 18.13 1.85
C TYR A 181 1.20 16.94 1.31
N GLN A 182 -0.14 17.02 1.37
CA GLN A 182 -1.02 15.96 0.87
C GLN A 182 -0.89 15.75 -0.64
N TRP A 183 -0.96 16.83 -1.42
CA TRP A 183 -0.80 16.75 -2.87
C TRP A 183 0.63 16.37 -3.26
N GLY A 184 1.63 16.89 -2.53
CA GLY A 184 3.04 16.58 -2.73
C GLY A 184 3.35 15.11 -2.49
N SER A 185 2.86 14.52 -1.39
CA SER A 185 3.05 13.09 -1.11
C SER A 185 2.37 12.20 -2.16
N MET A 186 1.17 12.59 -2.63
CA MET A 186 0.49 11.89 -3.71
C MET A 186 1.31 11.95 -5.01
N VAL A 187 1.76 13.13 -5.43
CA VAL A 187 2.55 13.30 -6.67
C VAL A 187 3.87 12.52 -6.59
N LEU A 188 4.57 12.62 -5.47
CA LEU A 188 5.82 11.89 -5.24
C LEU A 188 5.60 10.36 -5.24
N SER A 189 4.45 9.87 -4.75
CA SER A 189 4.11 8.44 -4.80
C SER A 189 3.85 7.90 -6.22
N LEU A 190 3.61 8.78 -7.21
CA LEU A 190 3.44 8.36 -8.60
C LEU A 190 4.73 7.78 -9.17
N ILE A 191 5.90 8.24 -8.72
CA ILE A 191 7.20 7.79 -9.21
C ILE A 191 7.40 6.29 -8.93
N PRO A 192 7.33 5.80 -7.68
CA PRO A 192 7.49 4.39 -7.44
C PRO A 192 6.29 3.55 -7.90
N THR A 193 5.08 4.13 -7.94
CA THR A 193 3.91 3.45 -8.52
C THR A 193 4.09 3.20 -10.01
N TYR A 194 4.60 4.19 -10.75
CA TYR A 194 4.98 4.05 -12.14
C TYR A 194 6.06 2.98 -12.30
N TRP A 195 7.10 3.02 -11.46
CA TRP A 195 8.20 2.05 -11.54
C TRP A 195 7.72 0.61 -11.32
N ALA A 196 6.89 0.38 -10.30
CA ALA A 196 6.24 -0.91 -10.06
C ALA A 196 5.35 -1.33 -11.24
N ALA A 197 4.54 -0.41 -11.78
CA ALA A 197 3.66 -0.70 -12.92
C ALA A 197 4.45 -1.03 -14.19
N TYR A 198 5.57 -0.35 -14.44
CA TYR A 198 6.44 -0.60 -15.59
C TYR A 198 7.09 -1.99 -15.54
N SER A 199 7.49 -2.44 -14.35
CA SER A 199 8.06 -3.78 -14.16
C SER A 199 7.01 -4.90 -14.29
N LEU A 200 5.83 -4.72 -13.70
CA LEU A 200 4.74 -5.70 -13.76
C LEU A 200 4.06 -5.77 -15.13
N PHE A 201 3.95 -4.64 -15.81
CA PHE A 201 3.36 -4.52 -17.14
C PHE A 201 4.38 -3.90 -18.09
N PRO A 202 5.38 -4.69 -18.54
CA PRO A 202 6.38 -4.20 -19.47
C PRO A 202 5.69 -3.82 -20.79
N ASP A 203 5.63 -2.51 -21.02
CA ASP A 203 4.98 -1.84 -22.14
C ASP A 203 5.82 -0.59 -22.48
N LYS A 204 5.48 0.14 -23.56
CA LYS A 204 6.20 1.37 -23.92
C LYS A 204 6.07 2.43 -22.80
N PHE A 205 7.16 3.15 -22.52
CA PHE A 205 7.24 4.21 -21.49
C PHE A 205 5.99 5.10 -21.41
N TRP A 206 5.62 5.74 -22.53
CA TRP A 206 4.50 6.67 -22.62
C TRP A 206 3.13 6.03 -22.38
N ILE A 207 2.97 4.76 -22.75
CA ILE A 207 1.72 4.02 -22.54
C ILE A 207 1.53 3.73 -21.05
N THR A 208 2.57 3.25 -20.39
CA THR A 208 2.55 2.96 -18.95
C THR A 208 2.42 4.23 -18.12
N LEU A 209 3.10 5.31 -18.51
CA LEU A 209 2.97 6.61 -17.85
C LEU A 209 1.52 7.11 -17.91
N ARG A 210 0.91 7.16 -19.10
CA ARG A 210 -0.49 7.58 -19.27
C ARG A 210 -1.46 6.72 -18.46
N ARG A 211 -1.25 5.40 -18.40
CA ARG A 211 -2.10 4.50 -17.60
C ARG A 211 -1.93 4.73 -16.10
N THR A 212 -0.71 5.00 -15.64
CA THR A 212 -0.43 5.31 -14.23
C THR A 212 -1.10 6.62 -13.82
N LEU A 213 -0.97 7.67 -14.65
CA LEU A 213 -1.66 8.94 -14.44
C LEU A 213 -3.19 8.76 -14.46
N TRP A 214 -3.71 7.95 -15.39
CA TRP A 214 -5.14 7.64 -15.44
C TRP A 214 -5.63 6.87 -14.20
N ALA A 215 -4.83 5.95 -13.67
CA ALA A 215 -5.14 5.27 -12.41
C ALA A 215 -5.19 6.26 -11.23
N ALA A 216 -4.26 7.23 -11.18
CA ALA A 216 -4.26 8.27 -10.15
C ALA A 216 -5.51 9.17 -10.25
N VAL A 217 -5.92 9.56 -11.46
CA VAL A 217 -7.15 10.33 -11.69
C VAL A 217 -8.38 9.54 -11.25
N LEU A 218 -8.49 8.27 -11.62
CA LEU A 218 -9.60 7.41 -11.17
C LEU A 218 -9.63 7.25 -9.64
N TYR A 219 -8.46 7.08 -9.02
CA TYR A 219 -8.35 6.99 -7.57
C TYR A 219 -8.82 8.28 -6.89
N LEU A 220 -8.41 9.45 -7.39
CA LEU A 220 -8.88 10.74 -6.92
C LEU A 220 -10.40 10.90 -7.06
N LEU A 221 -10.97 10.49 -8.19
CA LEU A 221 -12.42 10.52 -8.39
C LEU A 221 -13.17 9.62 -7.40
N PHE A 222 -12.67 8.41 -7.14
CA PHE A 222 -13.28 7.55 -6.12
C PHE A 222 -13.14 8.17 -4.73
N PHE A 223 -11.99 8.74 -4.42
CA PHE A 223 -11.76 9.39 -3.14
C PHE A 223 -12.68 10.60 -2.90
N THR A 224 -12.91 11.45 -3.91
CA THR A 224 -13.83 12.59 -3.79
C THR A 224 -15.27 12.13 -3.62
N VAL A 225 -15.72 11.11 -4.34
CA VAL A 225 -17.07 10.54 -4.19
C VAL A 225 -17.27 9.99 -2.78
N ILE A 226 -16.30 9.24 -2.26
CA ILE A 226 -16.35 8.72 -0.88
C ILE A 226 -16.34 9.88 0.12
N GLY A 227 -15.49 10.89 -0.08
CA GLY A 227 -15.41 12.06 0.76
C GLY A 227 -16.74 12.80 0.85
N VAL A 228 -17.38 13.09 -0.28
CA VAL A 228 -18.71 13.74 -0.30
C VAL A 228 -19.77 12.90 0.40
N ALA A 229 -19.77 11.58 0.17
CA ALA A 229 -20.72 10.67 0.83
C ALA A 229 -20.53 10.63 2.36
N LEU A 230 -19.29 10.74 2.84
CA LEU A 230 -18.99 10.78 4.28
C LEU A 230 -19.31 12.13 4.92
N ILE A 231 -19.26 13.22 4.15
CA ILE A 231 -19.58 14.57 4.63
C ILE A 231 -21.08 14.78 4.76
N TYR A 232 -21.88 14.15 3.88
CA TYR A 232 -23.34 14.32 3.82
C TYR A 232 -24.06 14.28 5.18
N PRO A 233 -23.77 13.33 6.10
CA PRO A 233 -24.44 13.27 7.42
C PRO A 233 -24.08 14.39 8.40
N PHE A 234 -23.07 15.22 8.11
CA PHE A 234 -22.59 16.31 8.98
C PHE A 234 -23.01 17.70 8.47
N VAL A 235 -23.73 17.76 7.35
CA VAL A 235 -24.21 19.02 6.73
C VAL A 235 -25.64 19.36 7.16
N ASP A 236 -26.35 18.42 7.78
CA ASP A 236 -27.64 18.60 8.45
C ASP A 236 -27.47 19.07 9.91
#